data_AF-B4PGK7-F1
#
_entry.id   AF-B4PGK7-F1
#
_cell.length_a   1.000
_cell.length_b   1.000
_cell.length_c   1.000
_cell.angle_alpha   90.00
_cell.angle_beta   90.00
_cell.angle_gamma   90.00
#
_symmetry.space_group_name_H-M   'P 1'
#
loop_
_entity.id
_entity.type
_entity.pdbx_description
1 polymer ?
#
loop_
_entity_poly.entity_id
_entity_poly.type
_entity_poly.pdbx_seq_one_letter_code
_entity_poly.pdbx_strand_id
1 'polypeptide(L)'
;MWTSLIISLLLVHCLLAVPAPAPKDLDAASWSADEACREAGKSGMIANQNDSTCATYVYCYVVNDSTMALIKSCKSGQFFDADRKFCSISKPTGCV
;
A
#
# COMPACT_ATOMS: atom_id res chain seq x y z
N MET A 1 11.65 43.29 -27.64
CA MET A 1 10.58 42.30 -27.91
C MET A 1 10.95 40.87 -27.50
N TRP A 2 12.24 40.50 -27.42
CA TRP A 2 12.68 39.15 -27.00
C TRP A 2 12.51 38.88 -25.49
N THR A 3 12.77 39.87 -24.64
CA THR A 3 12.80 39.70 -23.17
C THR A 3 11.44 39.34 -22.55
N SER A 4 10.33 39.75 -23.16
CA SER A 4 8.97 39.42 -22.69
C SER A 4 8.57 37.96 -22.94
N LEU A 5 9.14 37.31 -23.97
CA LEU A 5 8.89 35.90 -24.28
C LEU A 5 9.55 34.98 -23.25
N ILE A 6 10.74 35.34 -22.75
CA ILE A 6 11.47 34.56 -21.75
C ILE A 6 10.75 34.57 -20.40
N ILE A 7 10.20 35.72 -20.00
CA ILE A 7 9.46 35.89 -18.74
C ILE A 7 8.15 35.08 -18.75
N SER A 8 7.48 35.01 -19.89
CA SER A 8 6.24 34.23 -20.05
C SER A 8 6.48 32.71 -19.98
N LEU A 9 7.62 32.24 -20.52
CA LEU A 9 8.02 30.83 -20.44
C LEU A 9 8.39 30.39 -19.01
N LEU A 10 8.96 31.28 -18.19
CA LEU A 10 9.30 30.97 -16.79
C LEU A 10 8.06 30.82 -15.89
N LEU A 11 6.99 31.57 -16.14
CA LEU A 11 5.75 31.49 -15.36
C LEU A 11 4.96 30.19 -15.61
N VAL A 12 4.98 29.67 -16.84
CA VAL A 12 4.31 28.41 -17.19
C VAL A 12 4.97 27.19 -16.52
N HIS A 13 6.29 27.23 -16.30
CA HIS A 13 7.01 26.16 -15.60
C HIS A 13 6.68 26.07 -14.10
N CYS A 14 6.20 27.16 -13.46
CA CYS A 14 5.80 27.13 -12.05
C CYS A 14 4.40 26.52 -11.83
N LEU A 15 3.50 26.58 -12.82
CA LEU A 15 2.12 26.07 -12.68
C LEU A 15 2.00 24.55 -12.92
N LEU A 16 3.04 23.92 -13.49
CA LEU A 16 3.13 22.47 -13.67
C LEU A 16 3.96 21.77 -12.59
N ALA A 17 4.34 22.48 -11.53
CA ALA A 17 4.97 21.89 -10.36
C ALA A 17 3.95 21.01 -9.64
N VAL A 18 3.74 19.79 -10.15
CA VAL A 18 3.18 18.68 -9.39
C VAL A 18 4.00 18.60 -8.11
N PRO A 19 3.38 18.59 -6.91
CA PRO A 19 4.14 18.45 -5.68
C PRO A 19 5.03 17.23 -5.82
N ALA A 20 6.34 17.44 -5.69
CA ALA A 20 7.29 16.34 -5.64
C ALA A 20 6.78 15.36 -4.57
N PRO A 21 6.60 14.07 -4.87
CA PRO A 21 6.36 13.10 -3.82
C PRO A 21 7.51 13.28 -2.82
N ALA A 22 7.17 13.47 -1.55
CA ALA A 22 8.12 13.62 -0.47
C ALA A 22 9.25 12.58 -0.63
N PRO A 23 10.50 12.91 -0.30
CA PRO A 23 11.62 12.01 -0.46
C PRO A 23 11.31 10.70 0.27
N LYS A 24 10.95 9.69 -0.51
CA LYS A 24 10.91 8.30 -0.10
C LYS A 24 12.35 7.95 0.28
N ASP A 25 12.61 7.85 1.58
CA ASP A 25 13.86 7.31 2.09
C ASP A 25 14.20 6.05 1.29
N LEU A 26 15.41 6.04 0.74
CA LEU A 26 15.97 4.98 -0.10
C LEU A 26 16.41 3.78 0.76
N ASP A 27 15.54 3.33 1.66
CA ASP A 27 15.56 1.97 2.17
C ASP A 27 14.59 1.16 1.32
N ALA A 28 14.99 -0.04 0.90
CA ALA A 28 14.26 -0.92 -0.02
C ALA A 28 12.73 -0.79 0.15
N ALA A 29 12.03 -0.44 -0.94
CA ALA A 29 10.60 -0.09 -0.95
C ALA A 29 9.82 -0.88 0.11
N SER A 30 9.50 -0.23 1.23
CA SER A 30 8.78 -0.87 2.32
C SER A 30 7.40 -1.29 1.80
N TRP A 31 7.01 -2.52 2.09
CA TRP A 31 5.74 -3.05 1.63
C TRP A 31 4.57 -2.23 2.22
N SER A 32 3.55 -1.94 1.40
CA SER A 32 2.36 -1.21 1.81
C SER A 32 1.09 -2.02 1.52
N ALA A 33 0.17 -2.00 2.49
CA ALA A 33 -1.11 -2.69 2.38
C ALA A 33 -1.99 -2.10 1.26
N ASP A 34 -1.98 -0.77 1.10
CA ASP A 34 -2.76 -0.09 0.07
C ASP A 34 -2.26 -0.40 -1.34
N GLU A 35 -0.94 -0.46 -1.55
CA GLU A 35 -0.36 -0.87 -2.83
C GLU A 35 -0.75 -2.31 -3.16
N ALA A 36 -0.57 -3.22 -2.20
CA ALA A 36 -0.90 -4.63 -2.39
C ALA A 36 -2.38 -4.85 -2.70
N CYS A 37 -3.29 -4.10 -2.06
CA CYS A 37 -4.71 -4.17 -2.38
C CYS A 37 -5.04 -3.56 -3.74
N ARG A 38 -4.38 -2.46 -4.12
CA ARG A 38 -4.54 -1.86 -5.46
C ARG A 38 -4.10 -2.83 -6.56
N GLU A 39 -2.96 -3.50 -6.38
CA GLU A 39 -2.46 -4.53 -7.30
C GLU A 39 -3.40 -5.75 -7.37
N ALA A 40 -3.99 -6.15 -6.24
CA ALA A 40 -4.95 -7.25 -6.22
C ALA A 40 -6.25 -6.95 -6.99
N GLY A 41 -6.69 -5.69 -6.98
CA GLY A 41 -7.81 -5.18 -7.78
C GLY A 41 -9.18 -5.80 -7.45
N LYS A 42 -9.32 -6.47 -6.30
CA LYS A 42 -10.56 -7.14 -5.88
C LYS A 42 -10.64 -7.25 -4.36
N SER A 43 -11.87 -7.42 -3.85
CA SER A 43 -12.08 -7.72 -2.44
C SER A 43 -11.50 -9.08 -2.07
N GLY A 44 -10.88 -9.18 -0.90
CA GLY A 44 -10.27 -10.43 -0.43
C GLY A 44 -9.33 -10.24 0.75
N MET A 45 -8.78 -11.36 1.25
CA MET A 45 -7.77 -11.34 2.31
C MET A 45 -6.39 -11.64 1.73
N ILE A 46 -5.37 -10.91 2.16
CA ILE A 46 -3.97 -11.13 1.79
C ILE A 46 -3.08 -11.07 3.05
N ALA A 47 -1.87 -11.60 2.95
CA ALA A 47 -0.91 -11.58 4.04
C ALA A 47 -0.48 -10.14 4.36
N ASN A 48 -0.34 -9.82 5.65
CA ASN A 48 0.29 -8.58 6.06
C ASN A 48 1.81 -8.79 6.10
N GLN A 49 2.56 -8.29 5.11
CA GLN A 49 4.02 -8.50 5.06
C GLN A 49 4.77 -7.69 6.13
N ASN A 50 4.11 -6.70 6.74
CA ASN A 50 4.67 -5.94 7.85
C ASN A 50 4.45 -6.62 9.21
N ASP A 51 3.83 -7.81 9.24
CA ASP A 51 3.61 -8.58 10.45
C ASP A 51 4.30 -9.94 10.40
N SER A 52 5.47 -10.01 11.02
CA SER A 52 6.24 -11.26 11.15
C SER A 52 5.59 -12.29 12.07
N THR A 53 4.61 -11.92 12.90
CA THR A 53 3.91 -12.86 13.79
C THR A 53 2.74 -13.56 13.09
N CYS A 54 2.32 -13.06 11.92
CA CYS A 54 1.12 -13.51 11.21
C CYS A 54 -0.18 -13.38 12.03
N ALA A 55 -0.19 -12.57 13.09
CA ALA A 55 -1.37 -12.31 13.92
C ALA A 55 -2.35 -11.33 13.27
N THR A 56 -1.96 -10.72 12.15
CA THR A 56 -2.75 -9.79 11.36
C THR A 56 -2.74 -10.15 9.89
N TYR A 57 -3.75 -9.66 9.18
CA TYR A 57 -3.92 -9.81 7.75
C TYR A 57 -4.47 -8.51 7.16
N VAL A 58 -4.40 -8.38 5.84
CA VAL A 58 -5.03 -7.26 5.14
C VAL A 58 -6.31 -7.74 4.49
N TYR A 59 -7.39 -7.02 4.78
CA TYR A 59 -8.66 -7.14 4.10
C TYR A 59 -8.74 -6.04 3.03
N CYS A 60 -8.63 -6.45 1.77
CA CYS A 60 -8.88 -5.60 0.62
C CYS A 60 -10.38 -5.54 0.36
N TYR A 61 -10.90 -4.34 0.10
CA TYR A 61 -12.29 -4.14 -0.24
C TYR A 61 -12.43 -3.11 -1.35
N VAL A 62 -13.33 -3.38 -2.29
CA VAL A 62 -13.62 -2.48 -3.41
C VAL A 62 -14.73 -1.50 -3.01
N VAL A 63 -14.48 -0.22 -3.22
CA VAL A 63 -15.45 0.87 -3.08
C VAL A 63 -15.23 1.87 -4.20
N ASN A 64 -16.29 2.22 -4.93
CA ASN A 64 -16.25 3.17 -6.06
C ASN A 64 -15.09 2.90 -7.03
N ASP A 65 -14.98 1.65 -7.53
CA ASP A 65 -13.92 1.18 -8.45
C ASP A 65 -12.48 1.28 -7.93
N SER A 66 -12.30 1.60 -6.65
CA SER A 66 -11.00 1.64 -5.98
C SER A 66 -10.89 0.51 -4.97
N THR A 67 -9.74 -0.16 -4.89
CA THR A 67 -9.49 -1.17 -3.86
C THR A 67 -8.72 -0.54 -2.70
N MET A 68 -9.28 -0.61 -1.50
CA MET A 68 -8.71 -0.05 -0.27
C MET A 68 -8.28 -1.17 0.69
N ALA A 69 -7.32 -0.90 1.57
CA ALA A 69 -6.83 -1.84 2.56
C ALA A 69 -7.38 -1.58 3.97
N LEU A 70 -7.66 -2.64 4.72
CA LEU A 70 -7.83 -2.62 6.18
C LEU A 70 -6.93 -3.66 6.81
N ILE A 71 -6.09 -3.27 7.77
CA ILE A 71 -5.37 -4.23 8.60
C ILE A 71 -6.34 -4.77 9.65
N LYS A 72 -6.41 -6.09 9.76
CA LYS A 72 -7.27 -6.82 10.70
C LYS A 72 -6.44 -7.78 11.53
N SER A 73 -6.82 -7.96 12.78
CA SER A 73 -6.21 -8.96 13.66
C SER A 73 -6.96 -10.28 13.60
N CYS A 74 -6.23 -11.38 13.65
CA CYS A 74 -6.76 -12.68 14.01
C CYS A 74 -7.15 -12.72 15.50
N LYS A 75 -7.96 -13.71 15.90
CA LYS A 75 -8.24 -13.93 17.33
C LYS A 75 -6.95 -14.32 18.05
N SER A 76 -6.89 -14.08 19.36
CA SER A 76 -5.75 -14.49 20.19
C SER A 76 -5.43 -15.99 20.00
N GLY A 77 -4.14 -16.29 19.79
CA GLY A 77 -3.66 -17.65 19.50
C GLY A 77 -3.95 -18.16 18.08
N GLN A 78 -4.43 -17.31 17.18
CA GLN A 78 -4.60 -17.63 15.76
C GLN A 78 -3.65 -16.85 14.87
N PHE A 79 -3.35 -17.44 13.73
CA PHE A 79 -2.42 -16.97 12.72
C PHE A 79 -3.11 -16.98 11.35
N PHE A 80 -2.85 -15.97 10.53
CA PHE A 80 -3.42 -15.89 9.20
C PHE A 80 -2.75 -16.90 8.25
N ASP A 81 -3.56 -17.79 7.69
CA ASP A 81 -3.15 -18.72 6.62
C ASP A 81 -3.38 -18.04 5.27
N ALA A 82 -2.29 -17.66 4.60
CA ALA A 82 -2.33 -16.93 3.34
C ALA A 82 -2.77 -17.80 2.15
N ASP A 83 -2.69 -19.12 2.23
CA ASP A 83 -3.14 -20.02 1.17
C ASP A 83 -4.65 -20.25 1.29
N ARG A 84 -5.13 -20.44 2.51
CA ARG A 84 -6.54 -20.72 2.79
C ARG A 84 -7.39 -19.48 3.06
N LYS A 85 -6.76 -18.32 3.24
CA LYS A 85 -7.40 -17.01 3.45
C LYS A 85 -8.25 -16.94 4.73
N PHE A 86 -7.81 -17.55 5.82
CA PHE A 86 -8.49 -17.45 7.12
C PHE A 86 -7.53 -17.55 8.31
N CYS A 87 -7.96 -17.07 9.48
CA CYS A 87 -7.20 -17.20 10.73
C CYS A 87 -7.40 -18.59 11.35
N SER A 88 -6.31 -19.31 11.60
CA SER A 88 -6.33 -20.66 12.17
C SER A 88 -5.39 -20.78 13.36
N ILE A 89 -5.55 -21.82 14.19
CA ILE A 89 -4.60 -22.13 15.28
C ILE A 89 -3.26 -22.71 14.78
N SER A 90 -3.18 -23.09 13.51
CA SER A 90 -1.95 -23.62 12.91
C SER A 90 -1.05 -22.45 12.54
N LYS A 91 0.12 -22.37 13.17
CA LYS A 91 1.12 -21.33 12.88
C LYS A 91 1.85 -21.64 11.57
N PRO A 92 1.77 -20.78 10.54
CA PRO A 92 2.51 -20.98 9.29
C PRO A 92 4.03 -20.94 9.50
N THR A 93 4.76 -21.60 8.60
CA THR A 93 6.22 -21.51 8.55
C THR A 93 6.66 -20.09 8.23
N GLY A 94 7.64 -19.56 8.97
CA GLY A 94 8.15 -18.20 8.81
C GLY A 94 7.53 -17.15 9.73
N CYS A 95 6.47 -17.50 10.47
CA CYS A 95 5.94 -16.64 11.52
C CYS A 95 6.79 -16.78 12.81
N VAL A 96 7.12 -15.66 13.48
CA VAL A 96 7.94 -15.65 14.71
C VAL A 96 7.15 -15.90 15.99
#